data_AF-A0A957TAH3-F1
#
_entry.id   AF-A0A957TAH3-F1
#
_cell.length_a   1.000
_cell.length_b   1.000
_cell.length_c   1.000
_cell.angle_alpha   90.00
_cell.angle_beta   90.00
_cell.angle_gamma   90.00
#
_symmetry.space_group_name_H-M   'P 1'
#
loop_
_entity.id
_entity.type
_entity.pdbx_description
1 polymer ?
#
loop_
_entity_poly.entity_id
_entity_poly.type
_entity_poly.pdbx_seq_one_letter_code
_entity_poly.pdbx_strand_id
1 'polypeptide(L)'
;LSLIGALLLLVGLLPAGPGGPAQPLQGGVLPVETILMLLIAAAIRAGAYPFHVWLLPANAVRLPLPDRFGDHLVPAVCGLWLFGWASGLGGTQVLVQPEFVILVLMAFLGSAVAAYTATAKPGHTTFVLVTSVGLAGLTAILSETQGPAALIWPTTTIALGGGLWLVGERIWREWGWQIPVSVGALALVGVPFTPGFLSHSTISRLLTGEFSGSLVMPFFGIYLIAHTLQVSALLRSWGAQERNAVGLASPVIWRLLAACLVLAMPLAVAGIFPETVAALAGIPNAIPRNLGNPPSAVADAPVWLTLGVPLILGMALALIRPRFWSIFGRWPDRFSYFAGLEWVSRIFDWGSVRTASLWGATLGVVEGAGYVGWLVTLLVLGYFLFS
;
A
#
# COMPACT_ATOMS: atom_id res chain seq x y z
N LEU A 1 7.58 -12.13 7.66
CA LEU A 1 6.97 -11.84 6.34
C LEU A 1 7.92 -11.13 5.36
N SER A 2 8.70 -10.10 5.75
CA SER A 2 9.75 -9.53 4.84
C SER A 2 10.76 -10.58 4.35
N LEU A 3 11.18 -11.51 5.22
CA LEU A 3 12.00 -12.66 4.85
C LEU A 3 11.28 -13.59 3.86
N ILE A 4 9.96 -13.77 4.01
CA ILE A 4 9.14 -14.59 3.10
C ILE A 4 9.08 -13.93 1.73
N GLY A 5 8.93 -12.60 1.64
CA GLY A 5 9.04 -11.86 0.38
C GLY A 5 10.40 -12.04 -0.30
N ALA A 6 11.50 -11.99 0.46
CA ALA A 6 12.84 -12.25 -0.05
C ALA A 6 13.03 -13.72 -0.49
N LEU A 7 12.47 -14.67 0.25
CA LEU A 7 12.47 -16.10 -0.12
C LEU A 7 11.61 -16.36 -1.36
N LEU A 8 10.48 -15.67 -1.52
CA LEU A 8 9.64 -15.76 -2.72
C LEU A 8 10.32 -15.13 -3.93
N LEU A 9 11.09 -14.05 -3.75
CA LEU A 9 11.97 -13.54 -4.81
C LEU A 9 13.01 -14.59 -5.20
N LEU A 10 13.66 -15.21 -4.21
CA LEU A 10 14.70 -16.21 -4.46
C LEU A 10 14.13 -17.48 -5.12
N VAL A 11 12.99 -17.98 -4.63
CA VAL A 11 12.28 -19.14 -5.19
C VAL A 11 11.69 -18.82 -6.56
N GLY A 12 11.13 -17.63 -6.75
CA GLY A 12 10.59 -17.16 -8.03
C GLY A 12 11.68 -17.02 -9.09
N LEU A 13 12.95 -16.82 -8.72
CA LEU A 13 14.07 -16.77 -9.64
C LEU A 13 14.62 -18.16 -10.02
N LEU A 14 14.28 -19.23 -9.29
CA LEU A 14 14.74 -20.59 -9.60
C LEU A 14 14.25 -21.12 -10.97
N PRO A 15 12.96 -20.95 -11.35
CA PRO A 15 12.47 -21.38 -12.67
C PRO A 15 13.02 -20.56 -13.84
N ALA A 16 13.53 -19.35 -13.59
CA ALA A 16 14.12 -18.49 -14.62
C ALA A 16 15.48 -19.00 -15.14
N GLY A 17 16.03 -20.07 -14.54
CA GLY A 17 17.27 -20.69 -14.98
C GLY A 17 18.50 -19.79 -14.85
N PRO A 18 19.65 -20.16 -15.48
CA PRO A 18 20.91 -19.42 -15.33
C PRO A 18 20.89 -17.99 -15.89
N GLY A 19 19.90 -17.64 -16.73
CA GLY A 19 19.69 -16.28 -17.23
C GLY A 19 18.88 -15.39 -16.28
N GLY A 20 18.13 -15.97 -15.32
CA GLY A 20 17.40 -15.22 -14.30
C GLY A 20 16.50 -14.10 -14.87
N PRO A 21 16.36 -12.94 -14.19
CA PRO A 21 15.58 -11.81 -14.66
C PRO A 21 16.23 -11.08 -15.86
N ALA A 22 17.43 -11.49 -16.28
CA ALA A 22 18.09 -10.99 -17.49
C ALA A 22 17.71 -11.79 -18.75
N GLN A 23 16.93 -12.88 -18.64
CA GLN A 23 16.41 -13.62 -19.80
C GLN A 23 15.74 -12.73 -20.87
N PRO A 24 14.93 -11.71 -20.50
CA PRO A 24 14.35 -10.80 -21.49
C PRO A 24 15.39 -10.00 -22.29
N LEU A 25 16.55 -9.71 -21.70
CA LEU A 25 17.66 -9.04 -22.39
C LEU A 25 18.34 -9.95 -23.42
N GLN A 26 18.14 -11.26 -23.31
CA GLN A 26 18.66 -12.29 -24.23
C GLN A 26 17.58 -12.80 -25.20
N GLY A 27 16.41 -12.14 -25.26
CA GLY A 27 15.28 -12.55 -26.11
C GLY A 27 14.44 -13.70 -25.55
N GLY A 28 14.65 -14.10 -24.29
CA GLY A 28 13.84 -15.10 -23.59
C GLY A 28 12.60 -14.51 -22.92
N VAL A 29 11.67 -15.37 -22.53
CA VAL A 29 10.45 -14.99 -21.78
C VAL A 29 10.48 -15.67 -20.41
N LEU A 30 10.17 -14.91 -19.36
CA LEU A 30 10.08 -15.47 -18.00
C LEU A 30 8.83 -16.36 -17.86
N PRO A 31 8.92 -17.51 -17.16
CA PRO A 31 7.74 -18.32 -16.84
C PRO A 31 6.69 -17.52 -16.06
N VAL A 32 5.40 -17.80 -16.29
CA VAL A 32 4.29 -17.10 -15.62
C VAL A 32 4.36 -17.26 -14.11
N GLU A 33 4.79 -18.42 -13.63
CA GLU A 33 4.98 -18.72 -12.20
C GLU A 33 6.04 -17.79 -11.59
N THR A 34 7.11 -17.50 -12.32
CA THR A 34 8.15 -16.56 -11.89
C THR A 34 7.56 -15.16 -11.73
N ILE A 35 6.82 -14.69 -12.75
CA ILE A 35 6.16 -13.37 -12.74
C ILE A 35 5.19 -13.26 -11.56
N LEU A 36 4.34 -14.26 -11.33
CA LEU A 36 3.40 -14.28 -10.21
C LEU A 36 4.12 -14.23 -8.86
N MET A 37 5.23 -14.96 -8.69
CA MET A 37 6.02 -14.90 -7.46
C MET A 37 6.67 -13.53 -7.26
N LEU A 38 7.18 -12.89 -8.32
CA LEU A 38 7.71 -11.52 -8.27
C LEU A 38 6.62 -10.52 -7.87
N LEU A 39 5.41 -10.64 -8.44
CA LEU A 39 4.27 -9.79 -8.12
C LEU A 39 3.82 -9.96 -6.66
N ILE A 40 3.75 -11.21 -6.17
CA ILE A 40 3.41 -11.49 -4.77
C ILE A 40 4.49 -10.94 -3.84
N ALA A 41 5.76 -11.13 -4.15
CA ALA A 41 6.85 -10.60 -3.33
C ALA A 41 6.85 -9.06 -3.29
N ALA A 42 6.56 -8.42 -4.42
CA ALA A 42 6.35 -6.98 -4.51
C ALA A 42 5.16 -6.52 -3.67
N ALA A 43 4.03 -7.24 -3.73
CA ALA A 43 2.85 -6.96 -2.92
C ALA A 43 3.12 -7.12 -1.40
N ILE A 44 3.85 -8.16 -0.99
CA ILE A 44 4.28 -8.36 0.40
C ILE A 44 5.18 -7.21 0.85
N ARG A 45 6.17 -6.84 0.03
CA ARG A 45 7.08 -5.74 0.35
C ARG A 45 6.37 -4.39 0.40
N ALA A 46 5.39 -4.19 -0.48
CA ALA A 46 4.57 -2.99 -0.50
C ALA A 46 3.63 -2.92 0.71
N GLY A 47 3.42 -4.04 1.41
CA GLY A 47 2.43 -4.16 2.47
C GLY A 47 1.00 -4.06 1.92
N ALA A 48 0.76 -4.57 0.71
CA ALA A 48 -0.59 -4.66 0.15
C ALA A 48 -1.44 -5.64 0.97
N TYR A 49 -2.74 -5.38 1.10
CA TYR A 49 -3.67 -6.32 1.73
C TYR A 49 -3.78 -7.61 0.88
N PRO A 50 -3.81 -8.82 1.48
CA PRO A 50 -3.79 -9.16 2.92
C PRO A 50 -2.39 -9.33 3.53
N PHE A 51 -1.32 -9.01 2.81
CA PHE A 51 0.07 -9.22 3.21
C PHE A 51 0.64 -8.12 4.13
N HIS A 52 -0.17 -7.13 4.51
CA HIS A 52 0.21 -5.99 5.36
C HIS A 52 0.47 -6.36 6.83
N VAL A 53 0.24 -7.61 7.23
CA VAL A 53 0.27 -8.06 8.64
C VAL A 53 1.59 -7.71 9.36
N TRP A 54 2.71 -7.64 8.64
CA TRP A 54 4.00 -7.26 9.22
C TRP A 54 4.17 -5.76 9.50
N LEU A 55 3.27 -4.93 8.97
CA LEU A 55 3.17 -3.51 9.27
C LEU A 55 2.25 -3.25 10.48
N LEU A 56 1.56 -4.27 10.99
CA LEU A 56 0.74 -4.11 12.18
C LEU A 56 1.66 -3.90 13.39
N PRO A 57 1.41 -2.88 14.22
CA PRO A 57 2.22 -2.64 15.39
C PRO A 57 2.04 -3.80 16.38
N ALA A 58 3.10 -4.59 16.58
CA ALA A 58 3.09 -5.74 17.50
C ALA A 58 2.75 -5.35 18.95
N ASN A 59 2.96 -4.08 19.31
CA ASN A 59 2.56 -3.47 20.57
C ASN A 59 2.01 -2.07 20.29
N ALA A 60 1.10 -1.56 21.12
CA ALA A 60 0.51 -0.21 21.01
C ALA A 60 1.52 0.95 21.24
N VAL A 61 2.82 0.69 21.04
CA VAL A 61 3.91 1.65 21.12
C VAL A 61 3.75 2.67 20.00
N ARG A 62 3.79 3.95 20.38
CA ARG A 62 3.80 5.05 19.41
C ARG A 62 5.18 5.11 18.76
N LEU A 63 5.29 4.66 17.51
CA LEU A 63 6.49 4.88 16.72
C LEU A 63 6.70 6.39 16.45
N PRO A 64 7.92 6.91 16.64
CA PRO A 64 8.27 8.27 16.23
C PRO A 64 8.18 8.42 14.71
N LEU A 65 8.10 9.67 14.24
CA LEU A 65 7.84 9.97 12.82
C LEU A 65 8.88 9.36 11.85
N PRO A 66 10.21 9.41 12.12
CA PRO A 66 11.21 8.81 11.24
C PRO A 66 11.01 7.30 11.06
N ASP A 67 10.72 6.58 12.15
CA ASP A 67 10.47 5.14 12.11
C ASP A 67 9.25 4.83 11.25
N ARG A 68 8.23 5.67 11.25
CA ARG A 68 7.06 5.48 10.36
C ARG A 68 7.41 5.62 8.88
N PHE A 69 8.32 6.54 8.54
CA PHE A 69 8.82 6.65 7.16
C PHE A 69 9.61 5.39 6.76
N GLY A 70 10.49 4.93 7.64
CA GLY A 70 11.32 3.75 7.41
C GLY A 70 10.54 2.44 7.36
N ASP A 71 9.55 2.27 8.22
CA ASP A 71 8.83 1.02 8.39
C ASP A 71 7.64 0.89 7.43
N HIS A 72 6.96 1.99 7.08
CA HIS A 72 5.77 1.95 6.23
C HIS A 72 6.01 2.50 4.82
N LEU A 73 6.55 3.72 4.71
CA LEU A 73 6.53 4.44 3.43
C LEU A 73 7.64 3.96 2.47
N VAL A 74 8.86 3.76 2.97
CA VAL A 74 9.98 3.26 2.14
C VAL A 74 9.68 1.86 1.59
N PRO A 75 9.26 0.86 2.39
CA PRO A 75 8.92 -0.46 1.86
C PRO A 75 7.74 -0.42 0.89
N ALA A 76 6.70 0.39 1.18
CA ALA A 76 5.56 0.59 0.29
C ALA A 76 6.00 1.06 -1.10
N VAL A 77 6.79 2.13 -1.16
CA VAL A 77 7.30 2.73 -2.40
C VAL A 77 8.22 1.76 -3.14
N CYS A 78 9.15 1.10 -2.45
CA CYS A 78 10.03 0.11 -3.06
C CYS A 78 9.27 -1.11 -3.60
N GLY A 79 8.29 -1.59 -2.84
CA GLY A 79 7.46 -2.72 -3.24
C GLY A 79 6.58 -2.40 -4.44
N LEU A 80 5.98 -1.21 -4.48
CA LEU A 80 5.24 -0.74 -5.66
C LEU A 80 6.16 -0.57 -6.87
N TRP A 81 7.35 -0.01 -6.70
CA TRP A 81 8.31 0.08 -7.80
C TRP A 81 8.70 -1.29 -8.35
N LEU A 82 8.96 -2.26 -7.46
CA LEU A 82 9.21 -3.65 -7.82
C LEU A 82 7.99 -4.28 -8.54
N PHE A 83 6.78 -3.97 -8.10
CA PHE A 83 5.54 -4.40 -8.74
C PHE A 83 5.45 -3.87 -10.17
N GLY A 84 5.88 -2.63 -10.39
CA GLY A 84 5.98 -2.01 -11.71
C GLY A 84 6.89 -2.81 -12.62
N TRP A 85 8.13 -3.07 -12.18
CA TRP A 85 9.05 -3.91 -12.94
C TRP A 85 8.50 -5.32 -13.22
N ALA A 86 7.95 -5.99 -12.20
CA ALA A 86 7.36 -7.32 -12.36
C ALA A 86 6.19 -7.32 -13.36
N SER A 87 5.34 -6.29 -13.35
CA SER A 87 4.25 -6.13 -14.32
C SER A 87 4.74 -5.95 -15.75
N GLY A 88 5.84 -5.21 -15.95
CA GLY A 88 6.45 -5.01 -17.26
C GLY A 88 7.12 -6.28 -17.81
N LEU A 89 7.68 -7.10 -16.92
CA LEU A 89 8.26 -8.41 -17.27
C LEU A 89 7.18 -9.44 -17.65
N GLY A 90 5.97 -9.31 -17.11
CA GLY A 90 4.87 -10.24 -17.31
C GLY A 90 4.10 -10.12 -18.62
N GLY A 91 4.29 -9.01 -19.36
CA GLY A 91 3.51 -8.72 -20.56
C GLY A 91 2.00 -8.51 -20.27
N THR A 92 1.21 -8.34 -21.34
CA THR A 92 -0.23 -8.03 -21.26
C THR A 92 -1.12 -9.19 -20.81
N GLN A 93 -0.58 -10.40 -20.66
CA GLN A 93 -1.41 -11.60 -20.50
C GLN A 93 -1.74 -11.96 -19.05
N VAL A 94 -0.89 -11.59 -18.09
CA VAL A 94 -1.06 -12.03 -16.69
C VAL A 94 -1.99 -11.11 -15.91
N LEU A 95 -1.75 -9.79 -15.92
CA LEU A 95 -2.46 -8.86 -15.06
C LEU A 95 -3.81 -8.36 -15.62
N VAL A 96 -4.07 -8.57 -16.92
CA VAL A 96 -5.27 -8.04 -17.60
C VAL A 96 -6.52 -8.89 -17.35
N GLN A 97 -6.42 -9.94 -16.53
CA GLN A 97 -7.55 -10.83 -16.25
C GLN A 97 -8.48 -10.21 -15.20
N PRO A 98 -9.81 -10.35 -15.36
CA PRO A 98 -10.80 -9.76 -14.43
C PRO A 98 -10.65 -10.30 -13.01
N GLU A 99 -10.10 -11.50 -12.85
CA GLU A 99 -9.79 -12.16 -11.58
C GLU A 99 -8.79 -11.35 -10.73
N PHE A 100 -7.76 -10.77 -11.34
CA PHE A 100 -6.80 -9.93 -10.62
C PHE A 100 -7.40 -8.58 -10.24
N VAL A 101 -8.27 -8.01 -11.09
CA VAL A 101 -8.98 -6.77 -10.78
C VAL A 101 -9.89 -6.97 -9.56
N ILE A 102 -10.71 -8.02 -9.55
CA ILE A 102 -11.60 -8.28 -8.40
C ILE A 102 -10.78 -8.59 -7.14
N LEU A 103 -9.67 -9.32 -7.24
CA LEU A 103 -8.80 -9.60 -6.10
C LEU A 103 -8.25 -8.30 -5.50
N VAL A 104 -7.72 -7.40 -6.33
CA VAL A 104 -7.18 -6.11 -5.86
C VAL A 104 -8.29 -5.17 -5.37
N LEU A 105 -9.47 -5.18 -5.99
CA LEU A 105 -10.64 -4.42 -5.51
C LEU A 105 -11.09 -4.90 -4.13
N MET A 106 -11.13 -6.22 -3.90
CA MET A 106 -11.47 -6.78 -2.60
C MET A 106 -10.39 -6.48 -1.55
N ALA A 107 -9.11 -6.50 -1.94
CA ALA A 107 -8.02 -6.09 -1.05
C ALA A 107 -8.08 -4.59 -0.71
N PHE A 108 -8.39 -3.76 -1.69
CA PHE A 108 -8.61 -2.33 -1.53
C PHE A 108 -9.80 -2.06 -0.60
N LEU A 109 -10.94 -2.75 -0.80
CA LEU A 109 -12.10 -2.66 0.07
C LEU A 109 -11.79 -3.10 1.50
N GLY A 110 -11.15 -4.26 1.68
CA GLY A 110 -10.81 -4.80 3.01
C GLY A 110 -9.92 -3.84 3.80
N SER A 111 -8.87 -3.31 3.17
CA SER A 111 -8.02 -2.30 3.80
C SER A 111 -8.75 -0.98 4.06
N ALA A 112 -9.61 -0.51 3.14
CA ALA A 112 -10.38 0.72 3.34
C ALA A 112 -11.37 0.61 4.50
N VAL A 113 -12.03 -0.54 4.64
CA VAL A 113 -12.87 -0.85 5.81
C VAL A 113 -12.04 -0.83 7.09
N ALA A 114 -10.85 -1.45 7.10
CA ALA A 114 -9.95 -1.41 8.26
C ALA A 114 -9.51 0.04 8.58
N ALA A 115 -9.16 0.85 7.58
CA ALA A 115 -8.74 2.24 7.74
C ALA A 115 -9.86 3.13 8.31
N TYR A 116 -11.08 2.98 7.78
CA TYR A 116 -12.26 3.72 8.23
C TYR A 116 -12.70 3.29 9.64
N THR A 117 -12.55 2.00 9.97
CA THR A 117 -12.99 1.45 11.25
C THR A 117 -11.97 1.59 12.39
N ALA A 118 -10.69 1.80 12.06
CA ALA A 118 -9.64 1.96 13.07
C ALA A 118 -9.86 3.19 13.96
N THR A 119 -10.10 2.94 15.25
CA THR A 119 -10.21 3.98 16.28
C THR A 119 -8.83 4.39 16.79
N ALA A 120 -7.94 3.43 16.99
CA ALA A 120 -6.56 3.63 17.43
C ALA A 120 -5.72 4.31 16.35
N LYS A 121 -4.91 5.30 16.75
CA LYS A 121 -4.07 6.07 15.82
C LYS A 121 -3.11 5.19 15.01
N PRO A 122 -2.26 4.35 15.63
CA PRO A 122 -1.24 3.63 14.87
C PRO A 122 -1.85 2.73 13.80
N GLY A 123 -2.90 1.97 14.16
CA GLY A 123 -3.64 1.14 13.21
C GLY A 123 -4.25 1.96 12.08
N HIS A 124 -4.89 3.09 12.39
CA HIS A 124 -5.47 3.96 11.36
C HIS A 124 -4.42 4.45 10.36
N THR A 125 -3.25 4.93 10.83
CA THR A 125 -2.20 5.41 9.92
C THR A 125 -1.64 4.29 9.03
N THR A 126 -1.44 3.09 9.59
CA THR A 126 -0.99 1.94 8.81
C THR A 126 -2.01 1.59 7.74
N PHE A 127 -3.28 1.45 8.09
CA PHE A 127 -4.31 1.06 7.13
C PHE A 127 -4.54 2.09 6.03
N VAL A 128 -4.45 3.39 6.32
CA VAL A 128 -4.54 4.43 5.27
C VAL A 128 -3.44 4.25 4.21
N LEU A 129 -2.21 3.94 4.63
CA LEU A 129 -1.10 3.69 3.70
C LEU A 129 -1.31 2.37 2.94
N VAL A 130 -1.72 1.29 3.62
CA VAL A 130 -2.06 0.00 3.00
C VAL A 130 -3.17 0.15 1.95
N THR A 131 -4.21 0.93 2.25
CA THR A 131 -5.29 1.24 1.31
C THR A 131 -4.79 2.03 0.11
N SER A 132 -3.88 2.98 0.32
CA SER A 132 -3.26 3.73 -0.77
C SER A 132 -2.41 2.84 -1.67
N VAL A 133 -1.70 1.85 -1.10
CA VAL A 133 -0.99 0.80 -1.87
C VAL A 133 -1.97 -0.04 -2.68
N GLY A 134 -3.15 -0.37 -2.14
CA GLY A 134 -4.21 -1.06 -2.87
C GLY A 134 -4.70 -0.28 -4.09
N LEU A 135 -4.91 1.03 -3.94
CA LEU A 135 -5.27 1.93 -5.05
C LEU A 135 -4.16 2.02 -6.11
N ALA A 136 -2.90 2.08 -5.68
CA ALA A 136 -1.74 2.06 -6.57
C ALA A 136 -1.64 0.75 -7.36
N GLY A 137 -1.85 -0.39 -6.70
CA GLY A 137 -1.90 -1.70 -7.36
C GLY A 137 -3.04 -1.80 -8.37
N LEU A 138 -4.22 -1.25 -8.04
CA LEU A 138 -5.35 -1.18 -8.98
C LEU A 138 -5.01 -0.33 -10.21
N THR A 139 -4.35 0.81 -9.99
CA THR A 139 -3.86 1.68 -11.06
C THR A 139 -2.87 0.93 -11.95
N ALA A 140 -1.93 0.17 -11.38
CA ALA A 140 -0.97 -0.61 -12.15
C ALA A 140 -1.63 -1.66 -13.05
N ILE A 141 -2.64 -2.36 -12.53
CA ILE A 141 -3.37 -3.40 -13.28
C ILE A 141 -4.19 -2.80 -14.43
N LEU A 142 -4.84 -1.67 -14.18
CA LEU A 142 -5.72 -1.02 -15.15
C LEU A 142 -4.95 -0.16 -16.15
N SER A 143 -3.65 0.04 -15.99
CA SER A 143 -2.86 0.94 -16.84
C SER A 143 -2.80 0.47 -18.30
N GLU A 144 -2.86 1.41 -19.24
CA GLU A 144 -2.61 1.15 -20.67
C GLU A 144 -1.13 0.84 -20.93
N THR A 145 -0.24 1.44 -20.12
CA THR A 145 1.19 1.19 -20.15
C THR A 145 1.57 0.19 -19.07
N GLN A 146 2.54 -0.68 -19.36
CA GLN A 146 3.06 -1.63 -18.39
C GLN A 146 4.39 -1.15 -17.81
N GLY A 147 4.84 -1.82 -16.75
CA GLY A 147 6.14 -1.54 -16.19
C GLY A 147 6.12 -0.37 -15.20
N PRO A 148 7.29 0.24 -14.95
CA PRO A 148 7.41 1.38 -14.05
C PRO A 148 6.56 2.61 -14.46
N ALA A 149 6.24 2.76 -15.74
CA ALA A 149 5.39 3.84 -16.26
C ALA A 149 3.98 3.81 -15.66
N ALA A 150 3.43 2.62 -15.40
CA ALA A 150 2.11 2.44 -14.78
C ALA A 150 2.06 2.94 -13.33
N LEU A 151 3.22 3.00 -12.68
CA LEU A 151 3.33 3.20 -11.23
C LEU A 151 4.03 4.48 -10.82
N ILE A 152 4.62 5.23 -11.74
CA ILE A 152 5.31 6.49 -11.41
C ILE A 152 4.40 7.46 -10.66
N TRP A 153 3.17 7.67 -11.13
CA TRP A 153 2.21 8.60 -10.51
C TRP A 153 1.67 8.12 -9.16
N PRO A 154 1.12 6.90 -9.02
CA PRO A 154 0.65 6.44 -7.72
C PRO A 154 1.79 6.30 -6.70
N THR A 155 3.00 5.92 -7.13
CA THR A 155 4.18 5.86 -6.25
C THR A 155 4.61 7.24 -5.78
N THR A 156 4.66 8.23 -6.69
CA THR A 156 4.94 9.64 -6.35
C THR A 156 3.90 10.20 -5.40
N THR A 157 2.63 9.85 -5.62
CA THR A 157 1.50 10.24 -4.77
C THR A 157 1.63 9.69 -3.36
N ILE A 158 1.98 8.41 -3.21
CA ILE A 158 2.21 7.81 -1.90
C ILE A 158 3.45 8.39 -1.23
N ALA A 159 4.55 8.56 -1.97
CA ALA A 159 5.80 9.05 -1.41
C ALA A 159 5.66 10.49 -0.88
N LEU A 160 5.14 11.39 -1.71
CA LEU A 160 5.07 12.82 -1.40
C LEU A 160 3.77 13.17 -0.68
N GLY A 161 2.62 12.72 -1.18
CA GLY A 161 1.31 12.96 -0.57
C GLY A 161 1.14 12.22 0.75
N GLY A 162 1.51 10.93 0.79
CA GLY A 162 1.51 10.14 2.02
C GLY A 162 2.53 10.64 3.05
N GLY A 163 3.74 11.00 2.60
CA GLY A 163 4.73 11.65 3.47
C GLY A 163 4.21 12.95 4.06
N LEU A 164 3.63 13.83 3.23
CA LEU A 164 3.07 15.11 3.66
C LEU A 164 1.88 14.92 4.60
N TRP A 165 1.03 13.91 4.36
CA TRP A 165 -0.06 13.54 5.24
C TRP A 165 0.45 13.11 6.62
N LEU A 166 1.50 12.27 6.70
CA LEU A 166 2.10 11.86 7.98
C LEU A 166 2.73 13.02 8.75
N VAL A 167 3.49 13.88 8.08
CA VAL A 167 4.08 15.08 8.70
C VAL A 167 2.98 16.05 9.13
N GLY A 168 2.00 16.28 8.26
CA GLY A 168 0.87 17.16 8.53
C GLY A 168 0.01 16.67 9.70
N GLU A 169 -0.18 15.37 9.84
CA GLU A 169 -0.91 14.80 10.96
C GLU A 169 -0.17 15.05 12.28
N ARG A 170 1.17 15.08 12.27
CA ARG A 170 1.98 15.48 13.43
C ARG A 170 1.77 16.97 13.73
N ILE A 171 1.88 17.84 12.72
CA ILE A 171 1.68 19.29 12.85
C ILE A 171 0.30 19.63 13.42
N TRP A 172 -0.75 19.06 12.81
CA TRP A 172 -2.13 19.29 13.23
C TRP A 172 -2.35 18.93 14.71
N ARG A 173 -1.71 17.87 15.19
CA ARG A 173 -1.86 17.43 16.58
C ARG A 173 -1.10 18.28 17.59
N GLU A 174 0.04 18.81 17.19
CA GLU A 174 0.90 19.54 18.12
C GLU A 174 0.43 20.99 18.30
N TRP A 175 -0.04 21.65 17.22
CA TRP A 175 -0.48 23.05 17.33
C TRP A 175 -1.69 23.43 16.45
N GLY A 176 -2.43 22.45 15.91
CA GLY A 176 -3.71 22.71 15.24
C GLY A 176 -3.65 23.05 13.75
N TRP A 177 -2.46 23.23 13.16
CA TRP A 177 -2.38 23.63 11.75
C TRP A 177 -2.75 22.49 10.78
N GLN A 178 -3.91 22.61 10.13
CA GLN A 178 -4.50 21.55 9.30
C GLN A 178 -4.05 21.53 7.83
N ILE A 179 -3.45 22.62 7.33
CA ILE A 179 -3.17 22.75 5.89
C ILE A 179 -2.31 21.58 5.37
N PRO A 180 -1.17 21.21 6.01
CA PRO A 180 -0.32 20.15 5.46
C PRO A 180 -1.01 18.78 5.42
N VAL A 181 -1.77 18.42 6.45
CA VAL A 181 -2.50 17.13 6.47
C VAL A 181 -3.59 17.10 5.40
N SER A 182 -4.29 18.21 5.19
CA SER A 182 -5.32 18.33 4.15
C SER A 182 -4.73 18.24 2.75
N VAL A 183 -3.61 18.92 2.48
CA VAL A 183 -2.93 18.84 1.18
C VAL A 183 -2.42 17.41 0.90
N GLY A 184 -1.82 16.76 1.89
CA GLY A 184 -1.40 15.35 1.78
C GLY A 184 -2.58 14.40 1.53
N ALA A 185 -3.70 14.60 2.23
CA ALA A 185 -4.93 13.84 2.03
C ALA A 185 -5.49 14.04 0.61
N LEU A 186 -5.61 15.28 0.15
CA LEU A 186 -6.13 15.61 -1.18
C LEU A 186 -5.23 15.05 -2.29
N ALA A 187 -3.91 15.05 -2.10
CA ALA A 187 -2.98 14.40 -3.02
C ALA A 187 -3.17 12.88 -3.08
N LEU A 188 -3.33 12.22 -1.93
CA LEU A 188 -3.62 10.77 -1.87
C LEU A 188 -4.99 10.42 -2.47
N VAL A 189 -5.98 11.30 -2.34
CA VAL A 189 -7.27 11.14 -3.02
C VAL A 189 -7.13 11.36 -4.52
N GLY A 190 -6.19 12.19 -4.96
CA GLY A 190 -5.93 12.46 -6.38
C GLY A 190 -6.75 13.59 -6.96
N VAL A 191 -6.93 14.68 -6.20
CA VAL A 191 -7.55 15.90 -6.74
C VAL A 191 -6.70 16.55 -7.84
N PRO A 192 -7.28 17.42 -8.70
CA PRO A 192 -6.53 18.12 -9.74
C PRO A 192 -5.28 18.82 -9.21
N PHE A 193 -4.26 18.94 -10.09
CA PHE A 193 -2.94 19.48 -9.78
C PHE A 193 -2.14 18.66 -8.75
N THR A 194 -2.45 17.37 -8.62
CA THR A 194 -1.67 16.40 -7.85
C THR A 194 -1.32 15.21 -8.73
N PRO A 195 -0.19 14.51 -8.47
CA PRO A 195 0.14 13.29 -9.21
C PRO A 195 -0.93 12.20 -9.06
N GLY A 196 -1.75 12.24 -8.01
CA GLY A 196 -2.83 11.27 -7.81
C GLY A 196 -3.93 11.39 -8.87
N PHE A 197 -4.18 12.60 -9.39
CA PHE A 197 -5.16 12.83 -10.47
C PHE A 197 -4.83 12.03 -11.73
N LEU A 198 -3.54 11.91 -12.04
CA LEU A 198 -3.05 11.16 -13.20
C LEU A 198 -3.33 9.65 -13.06
N SER A 199 -3.49 9.15 -11.82
CA SER A 199 -3.88 7.75 -11.58
C SER A 199 -5.38 7.51 -11.86
N HIS A 200 -6.23 8.55 -11.73
CA HIS A 200 -7.68 8.42 -11.91
C HIS A 200 -8.09 8.18 -13.35
N SER A 201 -7.30 8.65 -14.30
CA SER A 201 -7.58 8.40 -15.71
C SER A 201 -7.45 6.91 -16.03
N THR A 202 -6.51 6.22 -15.39
CA THR A 202 -6.38 4.76 -15.46
C THR A 202 -7.53 4.04 -14.74
N ILE A 203 -7.92 4.51 -13.55
CA ILE A 203 -9.04 3.94 -12.79
C ILE A 203 -10.38 4.07 -13.54
N SER A 204 -10.56 5.13 -14.32
CA SER A 204 -11.77 5.36 -15.12
C SER A 204 -12.07 4.25 -16.14
N ARG A 205 -11.07 3.44 -16.48
CA ARG A 205 -11.25 2.25 -17.34
C ARG A 205 -12.17 1.19 -16.71
N LEU A 206 -12.39 1.24 -15.39
CA LEU A 206 -13.43 0.45 -14.73
C LEU A 206 -14.84 0.81 -15.23
N LEU A 207 -15.07 2.07 -15.61
CA LEU A 207 -16.36 2.59 -16.08
C LEU A 207 -16.54 2.45 -17.60
N THR A 208 -15.46 2.50 -18.38
CA THR A 208 -15.55 2.48 -19.86
C THR A 208 -15.87 1.10 -20.43
N GLY A 209 -15.81 0.04 -19.61
CA GLY A 209 -16.16 -1.31 -20.02
C GLY A 209 -15.12 -2.02 -20.88
N GLU A 210 -14.02 -1.35 -21.23
CA GLU A 210 -12.89 -1.93 -21.96
C GLU A 210 -12.30 -3.16 -21.28
N PHE A 211 -12.35 -3.19 -19.94
CA PHE A 211 -11.70 -4.21 -19.13
C PHE A 211 -12.68 -5.24 -18.54
N SER A 212 -13.92 -4.82 -18.27
CA SER A 212 -14.84 -5.53 -17.39
C SER A 212 -16.13 -5.99 -18.08
N GLY A 213 -16.45 -5.51 -19.28
CA GLY A 213 -17.65 -5.95 -20.03
C GLY A 213 -18.94 -5.82 -19.19
N SER A 214 -19.62 -6.93 -18.92
CA SER A 214 -20.82 -6.95 -18.07
C SER A 214 -20.53 -6.73 -16.57
N LEU A 215 -19.28 -6.85 -16.13
CA LEU A 215 -18.85 -6.69 -14.74
C LEU A 215 -18.47 -5.24 -14.37
N VAL A 216 -18.67 -4.27 -15.28
CA VAL A 216 -18.42 -2.84 -15.04
C VAL A 216 -19.08 -2.37 -13.73
N MET A 217 -20.39 -2.58 -13.61
CA MET A 217 -21.16 -2.07 -12.47
C MET A 217 -20.75 -2.69 -11.13
N PRO A 218 -20.59 -4.01 -10.97
CA PRO A 218 -20.13 -4.57 -9.70
C PRO A 218 -18.71 -4.13 -9.34
N PHE A 219 -17.78 -4.10 -10.30
CA PHE A 219 -16.40 -3.67 -10.02
C PHE A 219 -16.34 -2.19 -9.64
N PHE A 220 -17.06 -1.35 -10.36
CA PHE A 220 -17.16 0.06 -10.03
C PHE A 220 -17.86 0.31 -8.69
N GLY A 221 -18.91 -0.46 -8.37
CA GLY A 221 -19.58 -0.38 -7.08
C GLY A 221 -18.65 -0.70 -5.90
N ILE A 222 -17.83 -1.74 -6.01
CA ILE A 222 -16.82 -2.09 -5.00
C ILE A 222 -15.79 -0.95 -4.87
N TYR A 223 -15.27 -0.47 -6.00
CA TYR A 223 -14.34 0.67 -6.04
C TYR A 223 -14.94 1.90 -5.37
N LEU A 224 -16.17 2.26 -5.70
CA LEU A 224 -16.86 3.44 -5.19
C LEU A 224 -16.97 3.39 -3.67
N ILE A 225 -17.37 2.24 -3.12
CA ILE A 225 -17.47 2.03 -1.67
C ILE A 225 -16.07 2.13 -1.03
N ALA A 226 -15.09 1.40 -1.56
CA ALA A 226 -13.74 1.37 -1.02
C ALA A 226 -13.08 2.76 -1.02
N HIS A 227 -13.17 3.49 -2.13
CA HIS A 227 -12.58 4.81 -2.26
C HIS A 227 -13.32 5.85 -1.40
N THR A 228 -14.65 5.76 -1.27
CA THR A 228 -15.44 6.60 -0.33
C THR A 228 -14.95 6.42 1.12
N LEU A 229 -14.72 5.16 1.53
CA LEU A 229 -14.19 4.85 2.86
C LEU A 229 -12.75 5.35 3.04
N GLN A 230 -11.90 5.22 2.02
CA GLN A 230 -10.54 5.75 2.03
C GLN A 230 -10.52 7.27 2.18
N VAL A 231 -11.31 8.00 1.38
CA VAL A 231 -11.45 9.46 1.47
C VAL A 231 -11.90 9.86 2.88
N SER A 232 -12.92 9.18 3.41
CA SER A 232 -13.41 9.45 4.76
C SER A 232 -12.35 9.19 5.84
N ALA A 233 -11.54 8.14 5.66
CA ALA A 233 -10.42 7.84 6.55
C ALA A 233 -9.32 8.92 6.47
N LEU A 234 -8.95 9.38 5.27
CA LEU A 234 -7.95 10.42 5.05
C LEU A 234 -8.34 11.77 5.66
N LEU A 235 -9.62 12.13 5.54
CA LEU A 235 -10.18 13.39 6.02
C LEU A 235 -10.65 13.33 7.48
N ARG A 236 -10.22 12.32 8.25
CA ARG A 236 -10.58 12.17 9.67
C ARG A 236 -10.28 13.43 10.50
N SER A 237 -9.25 14.20 10.16
CA SER A 237 -8.89 15.44 10.86
C SER A 237 -9.97 16.53 10.74
N TRP A 238 -10.80 16.52 9.70
CA TRP A 238 -11.82 17.54 9.46
C TRP A 238 -13.03 17.41 10.41
N GLY A 239 -13.28 16.22 10.92
CA GLY A 239 -14.38 15.94 11.85
C GLY A 239 -13.98 16.01 13.33
N ALA A 240 -12.72 16.22 13.66
CA ALA A 240 -12.21 16.17 15.03
C ALA A 240 -11.92 17.56 15.59
N GLN A 241 -12.43 17.87 16.78
CA GLN A 241 -12.13 19.10 17.50
C GLN A 241 -10.66 19.14 17.94
N GLU A 242 -10.07 20.34 17.86
CA GLU A 242 -8.73 20.64 18.37
C GLU A 242 -8.56 20.15 19.81
N ARG A 243 -7.47 19.42 20.07
CA ARG A 243 -7.01 19.18 21.44
C ARG A 243 -5.83 20.10 21.68
N ASN A 244 -6.04 21.05 22.59
CA ASN A 244 -5.11 22.02 23.18
C ASN A 244 -3.66 21.89 22.71
N ALA A 245 -3.20 22.92 21.98
CA ALA A 245 -1.80 23.10 21.61
C ALA A 245 -0.92 23.04 22.86
N VAL A 246 -0.12 21.99 22.97
CA VAL A 246 0.97 21.96 23.96
C VAL A 246 2.09 22.78 23.35
N GLY A 247 2.58 23.79 24.06
CA GLY A 247 3.65 24.67 23.57
C GLY A 247 4.88 23.84 23.16
N LEU A 248 5.13 23.74 21.86
CA LEU A 248 6.30 23.06 21.34
C LEU A 248 7.54 23.93 21.48
N ALA A 249 8.69 23.27 21.69
CA ALA A 249 9.98 23.92 21.54
C ALA A 249 10.17 24.38 20.07
N SER A 250 10.59 25.64 19.90
CA SER A 250 10.90 26.29 18.61
C SER A 250 11.64 25.42 17.58
N PRO A 251 12.69 24.63 17.91
CA PRO A 251 13.43 23.85 16.91
C PRO A 251 12.60 22.71 16.26
N VAL A 252 11.61 22.16 16.97
CA VAL A 252 10.77 21.08 16.41
C VAL A 252 9.82 21.63 15.36
N ILE A 253 9.31 22.84 15.57
CA ILE A 253 8.43 23.54 14.62
C ILE A 253 9.17 23.74 13.29
N TRP A 254 10.38 24.31 13.33
CA TRP A 254 11.18 24.54 12.13
C TRP A 254 11.50 23.26 11.35
N ARG A 255 11.82 22.15 12.05
CA ARG A 255 12.05 20.86 11.40
C ARG A 255 10.81 20.33 10.68
N LEU A 256 9.64 20.45 11.30
CA LEU A 256 8.38 20.01 10.69
C LEU A 256 7.98 20.91 9.50
N LEU A 257 8.18 22.22 9.60
CA LEU A 257 7.97 23.15 8.49
C LEU A 257 8.89 22.87 7.31
N ALA A 258 10.18 22.63 7.59
CA ALA A 258 11.15 22.26 6.56
C ALA A 258 10.76 20.94 5.89
N ALA A 259 10.37 19.91 6.67
CA ALA A 259 9.89 18.65 6.12
C ALA A 259 8.64 18.83 5.25
N CYS A 260 7.69 19.67 5.67
CA CYS A 260 6.53 20.03 4.85
C CYS A 260 6.93 20.69 3.54
N LEU A 261 7.87 21.65 3.56
CA LEU A 261 8.31 22.33 2.35
C LEU A 261 9.01 21.35 1.38
N VAL A 262 9.89 20.50 1.91
CA VAL A 262 10.63 19.47 1.15
C VAL A 262 9.70 18.45 0.51
N LEU A 263 8.53 18.17 1.11
CA LEU A 263 7.53 17.26 0.54
C LEU A 263 6.54 17.97 -0.39
N ALA A 264 6.06 19.15 0.00
CA ALA A 264 5.02 19.89 -0.72
C ALA A 264 5.54 20.50 -2.03
N MET A 265 6.79 20.98 -2.08
CA MET A 265 7.33 21.58 -3.30
C MET A 265 7.47 20.55 -4.43
N PRO A 266 8.12 19.38 -4.24
CA PRO A 266 8.13 18.34 -5.27
C PRO A 266 6.74 17.80 -5.60
N LEU A 267 5.83 17.74 -4.62
CA LEU A 267 4.44 17.32 -4.85
C LEU A 267 3.72 18.28 -5.81
N ALA A 268 3.86 19.59 -5.58
CA ALA A 268 3.29 20.61 -6.45
C ALA A 268 3.93 20.60 -7.84
N VAL A 269 5.26 20.43 -7.93
CA VAL A 269 5.95 20.31 -9.22
C VAL A 269 5.45 19.08 -9.99
N ALA A 270 5.31 17.93 -9.34
CA ALA A 270 4.81 16.71 -9.97
C ALA A 270 3.35 16.81 -10.41
N GLY A 271 2.54 17.56 -9.68
CA GLY A 271 1.14 17.78 -10.02
C GLY A 271 0.92 18.83 -11.10
N ILE A 272 1.71 19.91 -11.12
CA ILE A 272 1.54 21.02 -12.08
C ILE A 272 2.32 20.77 -13.37
N PHE A 273 3.51 20.16 -13.29
CA PHE A 273 4.42 19.93 -14.42
C PHE A 273 4.75 18.43 -14.57
N PRO A 274 3.76 17.57 -14.83
CA PRO A 274 3.99 16.13 -14.94
C PRO A 274 4.93 15.77 -16.09
N GLU A 275 4.95 16.55 -17.18
CA GLU A 275 5.89 16.33 -18.29
C GLU A 275 7.35 16.44 -17.85
N THR A 276 7.66 17.41 -16.97
CA THR A 276 9.00 17.58 -16.42
C THR A 276 9.41 16.39 -15.56
N VAL A 277 8.48 15.87 -14.73
CA VAL A 277 8.75 14.69 -13.90
C VAL A 277 8.93 13.44 -14.74
N ALA A 278 8.09 13.24 -15.77
CA ALA A 278 8.23 12.12 -16.70
C ALA A 278 9.59 12.17 -17.44
N ALA A 279 10.00 13.36 -17.89
CA ALA A 279 11.29 13.57 -18.54
C ALA A 279 12.48 13.32 -17.60
N LEU A 280 12.43 13.85 -16.37
CA LEU A 280 13.46 13.61 -15.34
C LEU A 280 13.57 12.13 -14.96
N ALA A 281 12.45 11.41 -14.93
CA ALA A 281 12.45 9.97 -14.67
C ALA A 281 12.93 9.14 -15.88
N GLY A 282 13.04 9.74 -17.07
CA GLY A 282 13.40 9.03 -18.30
C GLY A 282 12.33 8.01 -18.73
N ILE A 283 11.06 8.23 -18.37
CA ILE A 283 9.95 7.31 -18.66
C ILE A 283 9.04 7.92 -19.73
N PRO A 284 9.22 7.56 -21.01
CA PRO A 284 8.33 8.03 -22.06
C PRO A 284 6.91 7.46 -21.86
N ASN A 285 5.90 8.20 -22.29
CA ASN A 285 4.48 7.80 -22.18
C ASN A 285 3.99 7.55 -20.75
N ALA A 286 4.62 8.17 -19.75
CA ALA A 286 4.13 8.13 -18.37
C ALA A 286 2.77 8.83 -18.21
N ILE A 287 2.48 9.85 -19.03
CA ILE A 287 1.22 10.60 -18.96
C ILE A 287 0.13 9.83 -19.73
N PRO A 288 -1.00 9.51 -19.09
CA PRO A 288 -2.13 8.86 -19.76
C PRO A 288 -2.70 9.68 -20.93
N ARG A 289 -3.14 8.99 -21.98
CA ARG A 289 -3.60 9.62 -23.24
C ARG A 289 -4.98 10.26 -23.15
N ASN A 290 -5.79 9.86 -22.18
CA ASN A 290 -7.14 10.33 -21.92
C ASN A 290 -7.21 11.62 -21.07
N LEU A 291 -6.06 12.28 -20.89
CA LEU A 291 -5.95 13.57 -20.21
C LEU A 291 -5.74 14.68 -21.23
N GLY A 292 -6.36 15.84 -20.97
CA GLY A 292 -6.26 17.01 -21.83
C GLY A 292 -5.01 17.86 -21.54
N ASN A 293 -5.03 19.12 -21.97
CA ASN A 293 -3.98 20.09 -21.67
C ASN A 293 -4.53 21.23 -20.78
N PRO A 294 -4.06 21.40 -19.53
CA PRO A 294 -3.02 20.62 -18.86
C PRO A 294 -3.54 19.24 -18.38
N PRO A 295 -2.70 18.19 -18.42
CA PRO A 295 -3.10 16.83 -18.04
C PRO A 295 -3.43 16.69 -16.55
N SER A 296 -3.03 17.66 -15.74
CA SER A 296 -3.28 17.70 -14.30
C SER A 296 -4.69 18.13 -13.90
N ALA A 297 -5.50 18.63 -14.83
CA ALA A 297 -6.81 19.21 -14.52
C ALA A 297 -7.88 18.98 -15.59
N VAL A 298 -7.51 18.65 -16.82
CA VAL A 298 -8.48 18.40 -17.90
C VAL A 298 -8.58 16.91 -18.13
N ALA A 299 -9.78 16.35 -17.96
CA ALA A 299 -10.07 14.93 -18.13
C ALA A 299 -11.52 14.70 -18.56
N ASP A 300 -11.79 13.55 -19.14
CA ASP A 300 -13.12 13.14 -19.57
C ASP A 300 -14.07 12.86 -18.38
N ALA A 301 -15.38 12.84 -18.65
CA ALA A 301 -16.41 12.62 -17.64
C ALA A 301 -16.21 11.35 -16.78
N PRO A 302 -15.77 10.19 -17.30
CA PRO A 302 -15.51 9.01 -16.49
C PRO A 302 -14.48 9.25 -15.37
N VAL A 303 -13.44 10.03 -15.63
CA VAL A 303 -12.40 10.38 -14.64
C VAL A 303 -13.01 11.21 -13.49
N TRP A 304 -13.86 12.17 -13.84
CA TRP A 304 -14.56 12.97 -12.84
C TRP A 304 -15.58 12.17 -12.03
N LEU A 305 -16.20 11.14 -12.60
CA LEU A 305 -17.09 10.25 -11.86
C LEU A 305 -16.31 9.34 -10.90
N THR A 306 -15.17 8.79 -11.32
CA THR A 306 -14.33 7.93 -10.47
C THR A 306 -13.67 8.68 -9.32
N LEU A 307 -13.44 9.98 -9.46
CA LEU A 307 -12.89 10.86 -8.43
C LEU A 307 -13.98 11.57 -7.61
N GLY A 308 -14.86 12.30 -8.29
CA GLY A 308 -15.78 13.26 -7.69
C GLY A 308 -16.85 12.61 -6.82
N VAL A 309 -17.42 11.47 -7.24
CA VAL A 309 -18.46 10.79 -6.47
C VAL A 309 -17.90 10.26 -5.14
N PRO A 310 -16.81 9.47 -5.10
CA PRO A 310 -16.21 9.05 -3.83
C PRO A 310 -15.72 10.21 -2.97
N LEU A 311 -15.19 11.28 -3.59
CA LEU A 311 -14.72 12.47 -2.87
C LEU A 311 -15.86 13.11 -2.07
N ILE A 312 -16.99 13.40 -2.73
CA ILE A 312 -18.16 14.03 -2.11
C ILE A 312 -18.74 13.12 -1.03
N LEU A 313 -18.96 11.83 -1.34
CA LEU A 313 -19.50 10.86 -0.38
C LEU A 313 -18.56 10.68 0.82
N GLY A 314 -17.25 10.62 0.58
CA GLY A 314 -16.24 10.43 1.61
C GLY A 314 -16.10 11.64 2.53
N MET A 315 -16.19 12.86 1.97
CA MET A 315 -16.26 14.10 2.74
C MET A 315 -17.51 14.14 3.63
N ALA A 316 -18.69 13.86 3.07
CA ALA A 316 -19.94 13.80 3.82
C ALA A 316 -19.84 12.77 4.96
N LEU A 317 -19.28 11.59 4.66
CA LEU A 317 -19.07 10.54 5.65
C LEU A 317 -18.07 10.97 6.74
N ALA A 318 -16.97 11.64 6.40
CA ALA A 318 -15.99 12.14 7.36
C ALA A 318 -16.60 13.12 8.37
N LEU A 319 -17.48 14.02 7.91
CA LEU A 319 -18.16 15.01 8.74
C LEU A 319 -19.20 14.38 9.68
N ILE A 320 -19.91 13.35 9.21
CA ILE A 320 -20.95 12.66 10.00
C ILE A 320 -20.35 11.61 10.95
N ARG A 321 -19.13 11.13 10.65
CA ARG A 321 -18.45 10.05 11.39
C ARG A 321 -18.48 10.20 12.91
N PRO A 322 -18.13 11.35 13.54
CA PRO A 322 -18.10 11.46 14.99
C PRO A 322 -19.46 11.15 15.64
N ARG A 323 -20.55 11.62 15.01
CA ARG A 323 -21.92 11.35 15.46
C ARG A 323 -22.29 9.89 15.22
N PHE A 324 -22.03 9.37 14.02
CA PHE A 324 -22.34 7.99 13.66
C PHE A 324 -21.65 6.99 14.59
N TRP A 325 -20.35 7.14 14.83
CA TRP A 325 -19.56 6.20 15.62
C TRP A 325 -19.90 6.23 17.11
N SER A 326 -20.36 7.37 17.64
CA SER A 326 -20.84 7.46 19.02
C SER A 326 -22.05 6.56 19.30
N ILE A 327 -22.88 6.29 18.29
CA ILE A 327 -24.07 5.42 18.41
C ILE A 327 -23.67 3.94 18.51
N PHE A 328 -22.62 3.53 17.79
CA PHE A 328 -22.21 2.12 17.67
C PHE A 328 -21.23 1.66 18.76
N GLY A 329 -20.76 2.55 19.65
CA GLY A 329 -19.87 2.19 20.75
C GLY A 329 -18.59 1.48 20.28
N ARG A 330 -18.39 0.23 20.69
CA ARG A 330 -17.17 -0.57 20.41
C ARG A 330 -17.23 -1.45 19.15
N TRP A 331 -18.36 -1.51 18.45
CA TRP A 331 -18.47 -2.21 17.15
C TRP A 331 -17.39 -1.83 16.13
N PRO A 332 -17.14 -0.53 15.90
CA PRO A 332 -15.89 0.03 15.41
C PRO A 332 -14.64 -0.84 15.50
N ASP A 333 -14.22 -1.14 16.74
CA ASP A 333 -12.98 -1.83 17.05
C ASP A 333 -13.03 -3.30 16.59
N ARG A 334 -14.21 -3.93 16.68
CA ARG A 334 -14.41 -5.30 16.23
C ARG A 334 -14.26 -5.41 14.72
N PHE A 335 -14.88 -4.50 13.97
CA PHE A 335 -14.73 -4.46 12.51
C PHE A 335 -13.28 -4.21 12.11
N SER A 336 -12.58 -3.28 12.79
CA SER A 336 -11.16 -3.03 12.56
C SER A 336 -10.30 -4.27 12.83
N TYR A 337 -10.57 -5.01 13.90
CA TYR A 337 -9.84 -6.23 14.25
C TYR A 337 -9.99 -7.33 13.18
N PHE A 338 -11.22 -7.55 12.70
CA PHE A 338 -11.50 -8.55 11.67
C PHE A 338 -10.98 -8.12 10.30
N ALA A 339 -11.33 -6.92 9.84
CA ALA A 339 -10.91 -6.38 8.55
C ALA A 339 -9.40 -6.11 8.51
N GLY A 340 -8.78 -5.80 9.65
CA GLY A 340 -7.34 -5.58 9.77
C GLY A 340 -6.50 -6.85 9.75
N LEU A 341 -7.13 -8.04 9.79
CA LEU A 341 -6.48 -9.35 9.92
C LEU A 341 -5.61 -9.48 11.18
N GLU A 342 -5.90 -8.72 12.24
CA GLU A 342 -5.19 -8.82 13.53
C GLU A 342 -5.37 -10.22 14.16
N TRP A 343 -6.47 -10.91 13.83
CA TRP A 343 -6.68 -12.29 14.24
C TRP A 343 -5.65 -13.25 13.60
N VAL A 344 -5.24 -12.99 12.35
CA VAL A 344 -4.22 -13.80 11.65
C VAL A 344 -2.87 -13.62 12.32
N SER A 345 -2.48 -12.38 12.64
CA SER A 345 -1.21 -12.10 13.32
C SER A 345 -1.16 -12.81 14.67
N ARG A 346 -2.25 -12.75 15.45
CA ARG A 346 -2.34 -13.45 16.74
C ARG A 346 -2.23 -14.97 16.62
N ILE A 347 -2.81 -15.56 15.57
CA ILE A 347 -2.64 -17.00 15.31
C ILE A 347 -1.19 -17.33 15.00
N PHE A 348 -0.51 -16.52 14.18
CA PHE A 348 0.92 -16.71 13.89
C PHE A 348 1.79 -16.52 15.13
N ASP A 349 1.54 -15.48 15.93
CA ASP A 349 2.28 -15.23 17.16
C ASP A 349 2.07 -16.38 18.15
N TRP A 350 0.82 -16.81 18.36
CA TRP A 350 0.49 -17.98 19.18
C TRP A 350 1.17 -19.25 18.68
N GLY A 351 1.15 -19.49 17.37
CA GLY A 351 1.82 -20.62 16.74
C GLY A 351 3.32 -20.57 16.94
N SER A 352 3.94 -19.41 16.76
CA SER A 352 5.38 -19.22 16.93
C SER A 352 5.82 -19.43 18.38
N VAL A 353 5.07 -18.91 19.36
CA VAL A 353 5.33 -19.10 20.78
C VAL A 353 5.14 -20.56 21.17
N ARG A 354 4.09 -21.22 20.65
CA ARG A 354 3.82 -22.63 20.94
C ARG A 354 4.88 -23.54 20.32
N THR A 355 5.28 -23.30 19.07
CA THR A 355 6.37 -24.03 18.42
C THR A 355 7.70 -23.76 19.11
N ALA A 356 7.99 -22.52 19.52
CA ALA A 356 9.20 -22.21 20.29
C ALA A 356 9.21 -22.90 21.66
N SER A 357 8.05 -23.00 22.33
CA SER A 357 7.91 -23.73 23.61
C SER A 357 8.05 -25.24 23.44
N LEU A 358 7.49 -25.81 22.35
CA LEU A 358 7.63 -27.21 21.99
C LEU A 358 9.06 -27.52 21.59
N TRP A 359 9.70 -26.64 20.80
CA TRP A 359 11.10 -26.76 20.39
C TRP A 359 12.04 -26.65 21.59
N GLY A 360 11.76 -25.73 22.52
CA GLY A 360 12.46 -25.62 23.80
C GLY A 360 12.26 -26.85 24.69
N ALA A 361 11.08 -27.46 24.68
CA ALA A 361 10.82 -28.70 25.39
C ALA A 361 11.50 -29.92 24.73
N THR A 362 11.51 -30.02 23.40
CA THR A 362 12.23 -31.07 22.69
C THR A 362 13.74 -30.87 22.79
N LEU A 363 14.25 -29.64 22.73
CA LEU A 363 15.65 -29.36 23.01
C LEU A 363 15.99 -29.68 24.47
N GLY A 364 15.12 -29.37 25.44
CA GLY A 364 15.33 -29.77 26.83
C GLY A 364 15.33 -31.29 27.04
N VAL A 365 14.54 -32.05 26.28
CA VAL A 365 14.53 -33.53 26.28
C VAL A 365 15.75 -34.09 25.53
N VAL A 366 16.20 -33.43 24.46
CA VAL A 366 17.36 -33.84 23.63
C VAL A 366 18.69 -33.48 24.31
N GLU A 367 18.79 -32.33 24.96
CA GLU A 367 19.90 -31.93 25.83
C GLU A 367 19.94 -32.77 27.11
N GLY A 368 18.78 -33.23 27.60
CA GLY A 368 18.68 -34.21 28.68
C GLY A 368 19.10 -35.65 28.32
N ALA A 369 19.29 -35.96 27.03
CA ALA A 369 19.71 -37.27 26.52
C ALA A 369 20.82 -37.15 25.47
N GLY A 370 21.82 -36.30 25.76
CA GLY A 370 22.86 -35.80 24.86
C GLY A 370 23.74 -36.79 24.09
N TYR A 371 23.49 -38.10 24.13
CA TYR A 371 24.15 -39.09 23.27
C TYR A 371 23.30 -39.54 22.08
N VAL A 372 21.97 -39.46 22.17
CA VAL A 372 21.07 -39.95 21.11
C VAL A 372 20.98 -38.96 19.94
N GLY A 373 21.00 -37.65 20.23
CA GLY A 373 20.97 -36.60 19.20
C GLY A 373 22.17 -36.67 18.26
N TRP A 374 23.39 -36.78 18.81
CA TRP A 374 24.60 -36.96 18.02
C TRP A 374 24.61 -38.24 17.21
N LEU A 375 24.03 -39.33 17.74
CA LEU A 375 23.95 -40.62 17.05
C LEU A 375 23.01 -40.56 15.84
N VAL A 376 21.88 -39.86 15.96
CA VAL A 376 20.96 -39.60 14.83
C VAL A 376 21.61 -38.67 13.80
N THR A 377 22.30 -37.61 14.23
CA THR A 377 23.03 -36.71 13.31
C THR A 377 24.12 -37.47 12.56
N LEU A 378 24.90 -38.32 13.23
CA LEU A 378 25.95 -39.14 12.60
C LEU A 378 25.37 -40.22 11.67
N LEU A 379 24.22 -40.82 12.00
CA LEU A 379 23.53 -41.76 11.12
C LEU A 379 23.00 -41.09 9.84
N VAL A 380 22.41 -39.90 9.97
CA VAL A 380 21.94 -39.11 8.81
C VAL A 380 23.12 -38.66 7.95
N LEU A 381 24.21 -38.20 8.56
CA LEU A 381 25.42 -37.81 7.84
C LEU A 381 26.07 -39.00 7.13
N GLY A 382 26.11 -40.17 7.79
CA GLY A 382 26.57 -41.43 7.21
C GLY A 382 25.70 -41.87 6.03
N TYR A 383 24.38 -41.78 6.15
CA TYR A 383 23.45 -42.11 5.06
C TYR A 383 23.69 -41.22 3.84
N PHE A 384 23.86 -39.90 4.01
CA PHE A 384 24.14 -38.98 2.90
C PHE A 384 25.55 -39.08 2.32
N LEU A 385 26.49 -39.73 3.00
CA LEU A 385 27.84 -39.97 2.49
C LEU A 385 27.97 -41.31 1.75
N PHE A 386 27.03 -42.24 1.96
CA PHE A 386 27.04 -43.58 1.37
C PHE A 386 25.85 -43.87 0.43
N SER A 387 24.94 -42.91 0.25
CA SER A 387 23.93 -42.87 -0.83
C SER A 387 24.29 -41.81 -1.84
#